data_AF-A0AB38SL45-F1
#
_entry.id   AF-A0AB38SL45-F1
#
_cell.length_a   1.000
_cell.length_b   1.000
_cell.length_c   1.000
_cell.angle_alpha   90.00
_cell.angle_beta   90.00
_cell.angle_gamma   90.00
#
_symmetry.space_group_name_H-M   'P 1'
#
loop_
_entity.id
_entity.type
_entity.pdbx_description
1 polymer ?
#
loop_
_entity_poly.entity_id
_entity_poly.type
_entity_poly.pdbx_seq_one_letter_code
_entity_poly.pdbx_strand_id
1 'polypeptide(L)'
;MKYHQPYGVTDPNAGYVNGDPSVGRFGSIPPAEAIEYTQREIANLIGDVAFTPTDADMHQLAKAIQSSRLNYSTDFGTSNAYVAHLTPTPDDYYTGMEVRLKIGNSNAGDSTLACYPLAPKHIVRPDGTNLQIYDLVVGQIARFIYDGVQWVLATVNAGGSGGPIYLTAPRTYYVNVATGNDAYDGLSATVINATNGPFRTLQRAASAIEKFNLNGYNVDVYVADGGYDRVSLPAVSGAGHVYWHGNTANPTNCTISGVDTDAAIGVGGQANQMDGFSVGCSGNGALHELNGVYAGAGATVILTNFEWRACGGAQNRCVNGGQIRFSGGVWRITGGSSGNGFSPGCFVTCEQAGKFDVGPVSAPPALTITGTPAYGTSFLRSFDVGIIDFIYSSLSGGATGQRYYAATNGVINTSGGGASYVPGNVAGFQGSGGQYI
;
A
#
# COMPACT_ATOMS: atom_id res chain seq x y z
N MET A 1 34.53 -39.53 -4.53
CA MET A 1 35.75 -40.15 -3.96
C MET A 1 36.59 -40.72 -5.08
N LYS A 2 37.91 -40.47 -5.07
CA LYS A 2 38.84 -41.05 -6.05
C LYS A 2 39.03 -42.54 -5.75
N TYR A 3 38.99 -43.38 -6.78
CA TYR A 3 39.36 -44.79 -6.62
C TYR A 3 40.87 -44.93 -6.44
N HIS A 4 41.28 -45.81 -5.52
CA HIS A 4 42.68 -46.17 -5.28
C HIS A 4 42.82 -47.67 -5.55
N GLN A 5 43.59 -48.02 -6.59
CA GLN A 5 43.87 -49.40 -6.98
C GLN A 5 44.72 -50.13 -5.92
N PRO A 6 44.76 -51.48 -5.92
CA PRO A 6 45.60 -52.24 -5.00
C PRO A 6 47.07 -51.79 -5.00
N TYR A 7 47.70 -51.81 -3.83
CA TYR A 7 49.08 -51.40 -3.66
C TYR A 7 50.02 -52.25 -4.55
N GLY A 8 50.90 -51.57 -5.29
CA GLY A 8 51.84 -52.21 -6.21
C GLY A 8 51.28 -52.58 -7.58
N VAL A 9 50.02 -52.26 -7.89
CA VAL A 9 49.41 -52.50 -9.21
C VAL A 9 49.47 -51.23 -10.07
N THR A 10 49.93 -51.37 -11.32
CA THR A 10 50.12 -50.25 -12.27
C THR A 10 48.87 -49.86 -13.04
N ASP A 11 47.90 -50.76 -13.16
CA ASP A 11 46.61 -50.45 -13.78
C ASP A 11 45.74 -49.66 -12.78
N PRO A 12 45.40 -48.39 -13.08
CA PRO A 12 44.65 -47.52 -12.18
C PRO A 12 43.20 -47.98 -11.95
N ASN A 13 42.68 -48.93 -12.75
CA ASN A 13 41.33 -49.47 -12.63
C ASN A 13 41.30 -50.93 -12.16
N ALA A 14 42.45 -51.51 -11.78
CA ALA A 14 42.51 -52.90 -11.33
C ALA A 14 41.68 -53.13 -10.07
N GLY A 15 40.78 -54.10 -10.09
CA GLY A 15 39.92 -54.44 -8.95
C GLY A 15 40.66 -55.13 -7.80
N TYR A 16 40.08 -55.03 -6.60
CA TYR A 16 40.53 -55.79 -5.44
C TYR A 16 40.16 -57.27 -5.57
N VAL A 17 41.14 -58.16 -5.37
CA VAL A 17 40.91 -59.61 -5.37
C VAL A 17 41.06 -60.18 -3.97
N ASN A 18 40.16 -61.08 -3.60
CA ASN A 18 40.28 -61.84 -2.36
C ASN A 18 41.42 -62.85 -2.47
N GLY A 19 42.14 -63.01 -1.37
CA GLY A 19 43.07 -64.12 -1.21
C GLY A 19 42.31 -65.45 -1.26
N ASP A 20 42.86 -66.41 -1.98
CA ASP A 20 42.32 -67.76 -2.07
C ASP A 20 43.46 -68.77 -1.82
N PRO A 21 43.57 -69.29 -0.58
CA PRO A 21 44.60 -70.26 -0.21
C PRO A 21 44.50 -71.58 -0.99
N SER A 22 43.32 -71.96 -1.49
CA SER A 22 43.13 -73.23 -2.21
C SER A 22 43.84 -73.25 -3.57
N VAL A 23 44.11 -72.06 -4.12
CA VAL A 23 44.84 -71.86 -5.39
C VAL A 23 46.12 -71.04 -5.20
N GLY A 24 46.53 -70.79 -3.96
CA GLY A 24 47.73 -69.98 -3.65
C GLY A 24 47.65 -68.52 -4.10
N ARG A 25 46.45 -67.97 -4.32
CA ARG A 25 46.28 -66.57 -4.74
C ARG A 25 46.35 -65.65 -3.53
N PHE A 26 47.29 -64.70 -3.55
CA PHE A 26 47.36 -63.62 -2.56
C PHE A 26 46.22 -62.62 -2.77
N GLY A 27 45.72 -62.06 -1.66
CA GLY A 27 44.75 -60.97 -1.71
C GLY A 27 45.41 -59.65 -2.10
N SER A 28 44.62 -58.75 -2.69
CA SER A 28 45.03 -57.36 -2.91
C SER A 28 45.35 -56.67 -1.59
N ILE A 29 46.44 -55.90 -1.56
CA ILE A 29 46.80 -55.06 -0.42
C ILE A 29 46.12 -53.69 -0.60
N PRO A 30 45.24 -53.24 0.32
CA PRO A 30 44.70 -51.89 0.29
C PRO A 30 45.81 -50.86 0.54
N PRO A 31 46.00 -49.86 -0.32
CA PRO A 31 46.85 -48.72 -0.01
C PRO A 31 46.20 -47.91 1.12
N ALA A 32 47.02 -47.24 1.94
CA ALA A 32 46.54 -46.52 3.12
C ALA A 32 45.52 -45.43 2.76
N GLU A 33 45.73 -44.74 1.63
CA GLU A 33 44.91 -43.67 1.11
C GLU A 33 43.47 -44.12 0.84
N ALA A 34 43.26 -45.39 0.44
CA ALA A 34 41.93 -45.93 0.21
C ALA A 34 41.07 -45.94 1.48
N ILE A 35 41.70 -46.15 2.64
CA ILE A 35 41.04 -46.19 3.95
C ILE A 35 40.99 -44.79 4.56
N GLU A 36 42.13 -44.11 4.60
CA GLU A 36 42.28 -42.83 5.30
C GLU A 36 41.41 -41.73 4.69
N TYR A 37 41.40 -41.56 3.36
CA TYR A 37 40.61 -40.50 2.74
C TYR A 37 39.11 -40.75 2.88
N THR A 38 38.68 -42.00 2.84
CA THR A 38 37.29 -42.38 3.10
C THR A 38 36.87 -42.00 4.52
N GLN A 39 37.68 -42.35 5.52
CA GLN A 39 37.40 -42.01 6.91
C GLN A 39 37.40 -40.51 7.14
N ARG A 40 38.37 -39.78 6.58
CA ARG A 40 38.46 -38.32 6.70
C ARG A 40 37.28 -37.61 6.04
N GLU A 41 36.82 -38.07 4.87
CA GLU A 41 35.64 -37.51 4.21
C GLU A 41 34.40 -37.61 5.11
N ILE A 42 34.19 -38.77 5.72
CA ILE A 42 33.07 -39.00 6.66
C ILE A 42 33.24 -38.14 7.92
N ALA A 43 34.45 -38.07 8.48
CA ALA A 43 34.74 -37.25 9.65
C ALA A 43 34.54 -35.74 9.37
N ASN A 44 34.90 -35.27 8.18
CA ASN A 44 34.69 -33.89 7.74
C ASN A 44 33.19 -33.57 7.64
N LEU A 45 32.39 -34.43 7.01
CA LEU A 45 30.93 -34.26 6.95
C LEU A 45 30.30 -34.14 8.35
N ILE A 46 30.74 -34.98 9.29
CA ILE A 46 30.30 -34.93 10.69
C ILE A 46 30.73 -33.60 11.34
N GLY A 47 31.96 -33.16 11.09
CA GLY A 47 32.49 -31.88 11.56
C GLY A 47 31.75 -30.66 11.00
N ASP A 48 31.41 -30.66 9.72
CA ASP A 48 30.76 -29.53 9.02
C ASP A 48 29.38 -29.20 9.58
N VAL A 49 28.67 -30.20 10.12
CA VAL A 49 27.41 -30.02 10.83
C VAL A 49 27.58 -29.77 12.34
N ALA A 50 28.81 -29.44 12.76
CA ALA A 50 29.24 -29.19 14.14
C ALA A 50 29.01 -30.37 15.11
N PHE A 51 29.22 -31.60 14.64
CA PHE A 51 29.38 -32.77 15.52
C PHE A 51 30.86 -33.14 15.66
N THR A 52 31.19 -33.87 16.72
CA THR A 52 32.56 -34.32 16.99
C THR A 52 32.66 -35.81 16.68
N PRO A 53 33.46 -36.23 15.67
CA PRO A 53 33.72 -37.64 15.38
C PRO A 53 34.21 -38.41 16.62
N THR A 54 33.57 -39.53 16.93
CA THR A 54 33.91 -40.41 18.07
C THR A 54 33.64 -41.89 17.81
N ASP A 55 34.42 -42.79 18.38
CA ASP A 55 34.16 -44.24 18.29
C ASP A 55 33.02 -44.70 19.22
N ALA A 56 32.53 -43.82 20.10
CA ALA A 56 31.45 -44.15 21.03
C ALA A 56 30.05 -44.14 20.38
N ASP A 57 29.88 -43.52 19.20
CA ASP A 57 28.60 -43.37 18.53
C ASP A 57 28.65 -43.82 17.06
N MET A 58 28.11 -44.98 16.76
CA MET A 58 28.08 -45.53 15.40
C MET A 58 26.97 -44.92 14.51
N HIS A 59 26.24 -43.90 14.97
CA HIS A 59 25.15 -43.24 14.23
C HIS A 59 25.45 -41.78 13.84
N GLN A 60 26.67 -41.28 14.05
CA GLN A 60 27.02 -39.88 13.78
C GLN A 60 26.79 -39.45 12.33
N LEU A 61 27.16 -40.30 11.36
CA LEU A 61 26.92 -40.02 9.94
C LEU A 61 25.42 -39.87 9.64
N ALA A 62 24.59 -40.77 10.18
CA ALA A 62 23.15 -40.70 10.02
C ALA A 62 22.56 -39.44 10.68
N LYS A 63 23.01 -39.09 11.89
CA LYS A 63 22.62 -37.87 12.59
C LYS A 63 23.01 -36.62 11.79
N ALA A 64 24.20 -36.62 11.18
CA ALA A 64 24.65 -35.50 10.35
C ALA A 64 23.73 -35.26 9.16
N ILE A 65 23.33 -36.32 8.45
CA ILE A 65 22.38 -36.25 7.34
C ILE A 65 21.00 -35.77 7.84
N GLN A 66 20.49 -36.37 8.93
CA GLN A 66 19.19 -36.00 9.51
C GLN A 66 19.14 -34.55 10.00
N SER A 67 20.28 -34.00 10.45
CA SER A 67 20.37 -32.61 10.91
C SER A 67 20.01 -31.60 9.83
N SER A 68 20.19 -31.97 8.55
CA SER A 68 19.85 -31.10 7.42
C SER A 68 20.64 -29.78 7.38
N ARG A 69 21.71 -29.63 8.19
CA ARG A 69 22.45 -28.37 8.37
C ARG A 69 23.30 -27.94 7.18
N LEU A 70 23.72 -28.88 6.34
CA LEU A 70 24.57 -28.61 5.17
C LEU A 70 23.92 -27.63 4.16
N ASN A 71 22.59 -27.62 4.11
CA ASN A 71 21.79 -26.77 3.21
C ASN A 71 20.98 -25.71 3.97
N TYR A 72 21.39 -25.35 5.19
CA TYR A 72 20.69 -24.37 6.03
C TYR A 72 21.62 -23.23 6.43
N SER A 73 21.11 -22.00 6.35
CA SER A 73 21.81 -20.82 6.88
C SER A 73 20.83 -19.83 7.50
N THR A 74 21.36 -18.93 8.34
CA THR A 74 20.70 -17.67 8.66
C THR A 74 21.08 -16.63 7.62
N ASP A 75 20.18 -15.68 7.36
CA ASP A 75 20.48 -14.56 6.47
C ASP A 75 21.57 -13.63 7.04
N PHE A 76 22.62 -13.39 6.25
CA PHE A 76 23.70 -12.44 6.52
C PHE A 76 23.60 -11.17 5.65
N GLY A 77 22.57 -11.07 4.83
CA GLY A 77 22.37 -9.99 3.87
C GLY A 77 21.57 -8.80 4.43
N THR A 78 21.06 -7.99 3.50
CA THR A 78 20.19 -6.85 3.77
C THR A 78 18.82 -7.06 3.11
N SER A 79 17.85 -6.17 3.36
CA SER A 79 16.55 -6.26 2.69
C SER A 79 16.70 -6.35 1.16
N ASN A 80 15.96 -7.28 0.54
CA ASN A 80 15.99 -7.63 -0.88
C ASN A 80 17.34 -8.19 -1.43
N ALA A 81 18.39 -8.31 -0.61
CA ALA A 81 19.69 -8.84 -0.99
C ALA A 81 20.16 -9.83 0.07
N TYR A 82 19.65 -11.05 -0.02
CA TYR A 82 19.85 -12.12 0.96
C TYR A 82 21.17 -12.85 0.75
N VAL A 83 21.78 -13.29 1.85
CA VAL A 83 23.06 -14.00 1.81
C VAL A 83 23.02 -15.22 2.72
N ALA A 84 23.31 -16.39 2.14
CA ALA A 84 23.50 -17.66 2.85
C ALA A 84 24.99 -17.97 3.00
N HIS A 85 25.40 -18.36 4.20
CA HIS A 85 26.72 -18.94 4.47
C HIS A 85 26.53 -20.43 4.76
N LEU A 86 26.88 -21.29 3.80
CA LEU A 86 26.81 -22.74 3.92
C LEU A 86 28.19 -23.32 4.27
N THR A 87 28.17 -24.43 5.01
CA THR A 87 29.36 -25.19 5.39
C THR A 87 29.16 -26.66 4.97
N PRO A 88 30.05 -27.22 4.11
CA PRO A 88 31.13 -26.53 3.41
C PRO A 88 30.60 -25.49 2.40
N THR A 89 31.43 -24.51 2.06
CA THR A 89 31.06 -23.48 1.08
C THR A 89 30.95 -24.07 -0.32
N PRO A 90 29.82 -23.88 -1.03
CA PRO A 90 29.67 -24.31 -2.41
C PRO A 90 30.64 -23.59 -3.35
N ASP A 91 31.12 -24.31 -4.36
CA ASP A 91 32.00 -23.81 -5.41
C ASP A 91 31.24 -23.28 -6.65
N ASP A 92 29.99 -23.71 -6.86
CA ASP A 92 29.07 -23.18 -7.86
C ASP A 92 27.60 -23.39 -7.46
N TYR A 93 26.68 -22.85 -8.24
CA TYR A 93 25.26 -23.16 -8.16
C TYR A 93 24.91 -24.34 -9.06
N TYR A 94 24.40 -25.41 -8.46
CA TYR A 94 23.99 -26.61 -9.18
C TYR A 94 22.48 -26.59 -9.45
N THR A 95 22.04 -26.91 -10.67
CA THR A 95 20.61 -27.07 -10.96
C THR A 95 19.99 -28.11 -10.02
N GLY A 96 18.89 -27.75 -9.37
CA GLY A 96 18.22 -28.54 -8.33
C GLY A 96 18.80 -28.35 -6.92
N MET A 97 19.86 -27.56 -6.75
CA MET A 97 20.40 -27.21 -5.43
C MET A 97 19.33 -26.55 -4.58
N GLU A 98 19.19 -27.04 -3.35
CA GLU A 98 18.26 -26.50 -2.38
C GLU A 98 19.00 -25.76 -1.26
N VAL A 99 18.52 -24.56 -0.94
CA VAL A 99 18.97 -23.79 0.22
C VAL A 99 17.77 -23.46 1.09
N ARG A 100 17.91 -23.63 2.40
CA ARG A 100 16.95 -23.15 3.40
C ARG A 100 17.55 -21.99 4.15
N LEU A 101 16.87 -20.85 4.10
CA LEU A 101 17.34 -19.62 4.73
C LEU A 101 16.34 -19.16 5.77
N LYS A 102 16.80 -18.88 6.99
CA LYS A 102 16.03 -18.09 7.94
C LYS A 102 16.16 -16.61 7.57
N ILE A 103 15.08 -16.04 7.05
CA ILE A 103 15.02 -14.67 6.52
C ILE A 103 15.30 -13.64 7.62
N GLY A 104 16.26 -12.74 7.40
CA GLY A 104 16.65 -11.70 8.34
C GLY A 104 15.83 -10.41 8.20
N ASN A 105 15.38 -10.10 6.99
CA ASN A 105 14.59 -8.91 6.67
C ASN A 105 13.45 -9.24 5.72
N SER A 106 12.24 -8.72 5.97
CA SER A 106 11.15 -8.86 5.01
C SER A 106 11.48 -8.19 3.67
N ASN A 107 11.07 -8.79 2.56
CA ASN A 107 11.30 -8.20 1.24
C ASN A 107 10.25 -7.10 0.95
N ALA A 108 10.70 -6.05 0.26
CA ALA A 108 9.86 -4.95 -0.20
C ALA A 108 9.53 -5.04 -1.71
N GLY A 109 10.09 -6.01 -2.42
CA GLY A 109 9.91 -6.23 -3.85
C GLY A 109 10.83 -7.32 -4.38
N ASP A 110 11.25 -7.20 -5.64
CA ASP A 110 12.19 -8.13 -6.27
C ASP A 110 13.47 -8.27 -5.44
N SER A 111 14.01 -9.48 -5.37
CA SER A 111 15.10 -9.81 -4.44
C SER A 111 16.08 -10.81 -5.02
N THR A 112 17.25 -10.90 -4.40
CA THR A 112 18.31 -11.85 -4.76
C THR A 112 18.76 -12.68 -3.58
N LEU A 113 19.33 -13.85 -3.85
CA LEU A 113 20.01 -14.70 -2.89
C LEU A 113 21.40 -15.07 -3.41
N ALA A 114 22.42 -14.90 -2.56
CA ALA A 114 23.79 -15.37 -2.80
C ALA A 114 24.17 -16.48 -1.80
N CYS A 115 24.83 -17.54 -2.26
CA CYS A 115 25.61 -18.42 -1.38
C CYS A 115 27.04 -17.90 -1.34
N TYR A 116 27.44 -17.20 -0.28
CA TYR A 116 28.75 -16.54 -0.23
C TYR A 116 29.90 -17.55 -0.44
N PRO A 117 30.91 -17.26 -1.29
CA PRO A 117 31.17 -15.98 -1.98
C PRO A 117 30.62 -15.89 -3.41
N LEU A 118 29.76 -16.82 -3.84
CA LEU A 118 29.20 -16.82 -5.19
C LEU A 118 28.34 -15.56 -5.43
N ALA A 119 28.30 -15.12 -6.69
CA ALA A 119 27.52 -13.95 -7.08
C ALA A 119 26.00 -14.15 -6.83
N PRO A 120 25.24 -13.09 -6.49
CA PRO A 120 23.80 -13.19 -6.26
C PRO A 120 23.03 -13.63 -7.52
N LYS A 121 21.94 -14.36 -7.30
CA LYS A 121 20.96 -14.75 -8.33
C LYS A 121 19.58 -14.25 -7.95
N HIS A 122 18.75 -13.93 -8.94
CA HIS A 122 17.36 -13.50 -8.72
C HIS A 122 16.56 -14.57 -7.98
N ILE A 123 15.56 -14.14 -7.22
CA ILE A 123 14.56 -15.01 -6.62
C ILE A 123 13.23 -14.80 -7.34
N VAL A 124 12.61 -15.88 -7.76
CA VAL A 124 11.27 -15.90 -8.35
C VAL A 124 10.32 -16.76 -7.53
N ARG A 125 9.04 -16.50 -7.73
CA ARG A 125 7.94 -17.31 -7.23
C ARG A 125 7.88 -18.67 -7.94
N PRO A 126 7.11 -19.64 -7.41
CA PRO A 126 6.89 -20.93 -8.06
C PRO A 126 6.34 -20.82 -9.50
N ASP A 127 5.66 -19.73 -9.84
CA ASP A 127 5.13 -19.45 -11.18
C ASP A 127 6.13 -18.73 -12.12
N GLY A 128 7.35 -18.45 -11.65
CA GLY A 128 8.41 -17.78 -12.40
C GLY A 128 8.34 -16.26 -12.40
N THR A 129 7.35 -15.65 -11.73
CA THR A 129 7.27 -14.18 -11.60
C THR A 129 8.20 -13.66 -10.49
N ASN A 130 8.60 -12.39 -10.58
CA ASN A 130 9.42 -11.74 -9.54
C ASN A 130 8.68 -11.73 -8.20
N LEU A 131 9.45 -11.68 -7.10
CA LEU A 131 8.86 -11.52 -5.77
C LEU A 131 8.08 -10.21 -5.66
N GLN A 132 6.95 -10.27 -4.97
CA GLN A 132 6.25 -9.10 -4.45
C GLN A 132 6.59 -8.89 -2.98
N ILE A 133 6.30 -7.70 -2.48
CA ILE A 133 6.42 -7.36 -1.07
C ILE A 133 5.82 -8.45 -0.18
N TYR A 134 6.56 -8.83 0.86
CA TYR A 134 6.19 -9.83 1.87
C TYR A 134 6.05 -11.30 1.40
N ASP A 135 6.49 -11.64 0.19
CA ASP A 135 6.73 -13.06 -0.14
C ASP A 135 7.77 -13.69 0.80
N LEU A 136 8.72 -12.87 1.24
CA LEU A 136 9.70 -13.19 2.26
C LEU A 136 9.49 -12.33 3.50
N VAL A 137 9.16 -12.95 4.64
CA VAL A 137 8.93 -12.28 5.93
C VAL A 137 10.05 -12.58 6.93
N VAL A 138 10.50 -11.56 7.68
CA VAL A 138 11.48 -11.74 8.75
C VAL A 138 11.15 -12.91 9.69
N GLY A 139 12.15 -13.73 9.97
CA GLY A 139 12.02 -14.90 10.84
C GLY A 139 11.48 -16.16 10.17
N GLN A 140 10.91 -16.08 8.96
CA GLN A 140 10.45 -17.26 8.24
C GLN A 140 11.64 -18.10 7.75
N ILE A 141 11.48 -19.42 7.67
CA ILE A 141 12.43 -20.31 6.99
C ILE A 141 11.90 -20.54 5.57
N ALA A 142 12.56 -19.93 4.59
CA ALA A 142 12.23 -20.07 3.17
C ALA A 142 13.12 -21.14 2.52
N ARG A 143 12.55 -21.85 1.54
CA ARG A 143 13.24 -22.90 0.76
C ARG A 143 13.37 -22.45 -0.69
N PHE A 144 14.60 -22.45 -1.19
CA PHE A 144 14.98 -21.97 -2.51
C PHE A 144 15.56 -23.13 -3.31
N ILE A 145 15.14 -23.29 -4.56
CA ILE A 145 15.61 -24.33 -5.47
C ILE A 145 16.21 -23.64 -6.69
N TYR A 146 17.49 -23.86 -6.98
CA TYR A 146 18.14 -23.25 -8.14
C TYR A 146 17.71 -23.96 -9.43
N ASP A 147 17.18 -23.23 -10.41
CA ASP A 147 16.71 -23.80 -11.69
C ASP A 147 17.80 -23.86 -12.79
N GLY A 148 18.99 -23.35 -12.50
CA GLY A 148 20.09 -23.18 -13.48
C GLY A 148 20.35 -21.72 -13.84
N VAL A 149 19.41 -20.82 -13.54
CA VAL A 149 19.50 -19.37 -13.82
C VAL A 149 19.22 -18.53 -12.56
N GLN A 150 18.20 -18.91 -11.79
CA GLN A 150 17.63 -18.17 -10.67
C GLN A 150 17.16 -19.12 -9.55
N TRP A 151 16.84 -18.55 -8.39
CA TRP A 151 16.26 -19.26 -7.26
C TRP A 151 14.74 -19.26 -7.36
N VAL A 152 14.13 -20.44 -7.37
CA VAL A 152 12.67 -20.61 -7.29
C VAL A 152 12.28 -20.88 -5.84
N LEU A 153 11.33 -20.11 -5.30
CA LEU A 153 10.74 -20.45 -4.00
C LEU A 153 9.95 -21.75 -4.09
N ALA A 154 10.15 -22.67 -3.15
CA ALA A 154 9.39 -23.91 -3.10
C ALA A 154 7.92 -23.68 -2.69
N THR A 155 7.68 -22.64 -1.89
CA THR A 155 6.35 -22.15 -1.50
C THR A 155 6.39 -20.64 -1.34
N VAL A 156 5.29 -19.97 -1.64
CA VAL A 156 5.06 -18.57 -1.25
C VAL A 156 4.30 -18.53 0.06
N ASN A 157 4.53 -17.50 0.87
CA ASN A 157 3.77 -17.29 2.08
C ASN A 157 2.33 -16.86 1.70
N ALA A 158 1.39 -17.81 1.66
CA ALA A 158 0.01 -17.55 1.25
C ALA A 158 -0.74 -16.54 2.15
N GLY A 159 -0.27 -16.31 3.38
CA GLY A 159 -0.83 -15.30 4.29
C GLY A 159 -0.33 -13.86 4.06
N GLY A 160 0.73 -13.69 3.25
CA GLY A 160 1.30 -12.39 2.88
C GLY A 160 1.29 -12.10 1.38
N SER A 161 1.20 -13.14 0.54
CA SER A 161 1.23 -13.03 -0.92
C SER A 161 -0.19 -12.84 -1.48
N GLY A 162 -0.57 -11.60 -1.75
CA GLY A 162 -1.72 -11.26 -2.61
C GLY A 162 -3.12 -11.39 -1.99
N GLY A 163 -3.25 -11.82 -0.73
CA GLY A 163 -4.49 -11.71 0.04
C GLY A 163 -4.68 -10.32 0.68
N PRO A 164 -5.91 -9.92 1.04
CA PRO A 164 -6.13 -8.66 1.74
C PRO A 164 -5.35 -8.65 3.06
N ILE A 165 -4.54 -7.63 3.32
CA ILE A 165 -3.87 -7.47 4.62
C ILE A 165 -4.95 -6.99 5.60
N TYR A 166 -5.37 -7.84 6.53
CA TYR A 166 -6.39 -7.48 7.51
C TYR A 166 -5.77 -6.67 8.64
N LEU A 167 -6.38 -5.54 9.01
CA LEU A 167 -6.07 -4.91 10.28
C LEU A 167 -6.49 -5.82 11.43
N THR A 168 -5.63 -5.94 12.43
CA THR A 168 -5.90 -6.69 13.67
C THR A 168 -6.09 -5.78 14.89
N ALA A 169 -5.97 -4.46 14.68
CA ALA A 169 -6.16 -3.39 15.64
C ALA A 169 -6.35 -2.06 14.89
N PRO A 170 -6.89 -1.00 15.53
CA PRO A 170 -6.89 0.34 14.97
C PRO A 170 -5.49 0.78 14.56
N ARG A 171 -5.40 1.58 13.50
CA ARG A 171 -4.13 2.09 12.98
C ARG A 171 -4.13 3.61 13.03
N THR A 172 -3.01 4.19 13.43
CA THR A 172 -2.80 5.64 13.36
C THR A 172 -1.63 5.95 12.45
N TYR A 173 -1.82 6.94 11.57
CA TYR A 173 -0.80 7.54 10.75
C TYR A 173 -0.69 9.03 11.01
N TYR A 174 0.50 9.58 10.78
CA TYR A 174 0.78 11.00 10.90
C TYR A 174 1.32 11.55 9.59
N VAL A 175 0.86 12.75 9.22
CA VAL A 175 1.29 13.45 8.01
C VAL A 175 1.75 14.86 8.39
N ASN A 176 2.98 15.21 8.01
CA ASN A 176 3.56 16.51 8.27
C ASN A 176 4.41 16.95 7.08
N VAL A 177 3.97 17.98 6.34
CA VAL A 177 4.69 18.43 5.14
C VAL A 177 6.07 19.03 5.44
N ALA A 178 6.24 19.60 6.64
CA ALA A 178 7.45 20.31 7.03
C ALA A 178 8.56 19.36 7.51
N THR A 179 8.21 18.31 8.25
CA THR A 179 9.18 17.39 8.87
C THR A 179 9.11 15.95 8.33
N GLY A 180 8.05 15.61 7.62
CA GLY A 180 7.81 14.25 7.14
C GLY A 180 8.63 13.88 5.92
N ASN A 181 8.73 12.57 5.69
CA ASN A 181 9.34 11.96 4.51
C ASN A 181 8.48 10.76 4.09
N ASP A 182 8.22 10.62 2.80
CA ASP A 182 7.39 9.51 2.28
C ASP A 182 8.11 8.16 2.30
N ALA A 183 9.42 8.15 2.61
CA ALA A 183 10.18 6.97 2.96
C ALA A 183 9.95 6.48 4.41
N TYR A 184 9.33 7.28 5.28
CA TYR A 184 9.01 6.86 6.66
C TYR A 184 7.80 5.92 6.70
N ASP A 185 7.57 5.30 7.86
CA ASP A 185 6.44 4.41 8.13
C ASP A 185 5.12 5.12 8.48
N GLY A 186 5.17 6.43 8.78
CA GLY A 186 4.01 7.23 9.15
C GLY A 186 3.50 6.99 10.57
N LEU A 187 4.19 6.17 11.39
CA LEU A 187 3.66 5.69 12.68
C LEU A 187 3.98 6.61 13.87
N SER A 188 4.68 7.72 13.64
CA SER A 188 5.04 8.70 14.66
C SER A 188 4.78 10.13 14.16
N ALA A 189 4.31 10.99 15.05
CA ALA A 189 4.12 12.42 14.76
C ALA A 189 5.45 13.19 14.60
N THR A 190 6.55 12.62 15.08
CA THR A 190 7.90 13.22 15.05
C THR A 190 8.89 12.26 14.42
N VAL A 191 9.97 12.78 13.83
CA VAL A 191 11.04 11.96 13.27
C VAL A 191 11.81 11.31 14.42
N ILE A 192 11.79 9.98 14.46
CA ILE A 192 12.52 9.20 15.47
C ILE A 192 13.85 8.72 14.90
N ASN A 193 13.85 8.25 13.65
CA ASN A 193 15.05 7.76 12.97
C ASN A 193 14.89 7.83 11.44
N ALA A 194 15.86 7.29 10.69
CA ALA A 194 15.89 7.34 9.23
C ALA A 194 14.71 6.65 8.51
N THR A 195 13.91 5.83 9.21
CA THR A 195 12.77 5.10 8.66
C THR A 195 11.46 5.32 9.42
N ASN A 196 11.48 5.98 10.58
CA ASN A 196 10.32 6.18 11.44
C ASN A 196 10.06 7.67 11.68
N GLY A 197 8.85 8.09 11.32
CA GLY A 197 8.41 9.48 11.35
C GLY A 197 7.13 9.67 10.53
N PRO A 198 6.60 10.90 10.44
CA PRO A 198 5.37 11.17 9.72
C PRO A 198 5.59 11.09 8.21
N PHE A 199 4.57 10.68 7.45
CA PHE A 199 4.58 10.85 6.00
C PHE A 199 4.68 12.34 5.65
N ARG A 200 5.29 12.67 4.52
CA ARG A 200 5.32 14.06 4.03
C ARG A 200 4.01 14.43 3.37
N THR A 201 3.42 13.50 2.62
CA THR A 201 2.25 13.77 1.77
C THR A 201 1.00 13.00 2.22
N LEU A 202 -0.17 13.60 1.96
CA LEU A 202 -1.47 12.92 2.12
C LEU A 202 -1.58 11.71 1.20
N GLN A 203 -1.05 11.82 -0.03
CA GLN A 203 -1.08 10.73 -1.00
C GLN A 203 -0.30 9.50 -0.52
N ARG A 204 0.85 9.69 0.13
CA ARG A 204 1.60 8.56 0.70
C ARG A 204 0.84 7.85 1.80
N ALA A 205 0.11 8.59 2.65
CA ALA A 205 -0.78 8.02 3.66
C ALA A 205 -1.91 7.22 3.01
N ALA A 206 -2.57 7.77 1.98
CA ALA A 206 -3.62 7.08 1.25
C ALA A 206 -3.12 5.74 0.67
N SER A 207 -1.96 5.75 -0.01
CA SER A 207 -1.35 4.54 -0.56
C SER A 207 -0.86 3.54 0.51
N ALA A 208 -0.60 3.98 1.75
CA ALA A 208 -0.32 3.08 2.86
C ALA A 208 -1.59 2.35 3.32
N ILE A 209 -2.71 3.07 3.34
CA ILE A 209 -4.01 2.61 3.85
C ILE A 209 -4.70 1.66 2.86
N GLU A 210 -4.62 1.95 1.57
CA GLU A 210 -5.26 1.18 0.49
C GLU A 210 -4.86 -0.30 0.45
N LYS A 211 -3.73 -0.65 1.08
CA LYS A 211 -3.25 -2.03 1.21
C LYS A 211 -4.08 -2.88 2.17
N PHE A 212 -4.86 -2.26 3.04
CA PHE A 212 -5.55 -2.95 4.12
C PHE A 212 -7.02 -3.27 3.79
N ASN A 213 -7.46 -4.45 4.23
CA ASN A 213 -8.83 -4.66 4.63
C ASN A 213 -8.99 -4.18 6.08
N LEU A 214 -9.93 -3.28 6.32
CA LEU A 214 -10.11 -2.63 7.61
C LEU A 214 -10.58 -3.58 8.72
N ASN A 215 -11.24 -4.69 8.38
CA ASN A 215 -11.58 -5.77 9.31
C ASN A 215 -12.29 -5.32 10.61
N GLY A 216 -13.16 -4.31 10.51
CA GLY A 216 -13.88 -3.70 11.64
C GLY A 216 -13.11 -2.63 12.40
N TYR A 217 -11.86 -2.36 12.04
CA TYR A 217 -11.01 -1.34 12.67
C TYR A 217 -10.97 -0.04 11.87
N ASN A 218 -10.78 1.06 12.58
CA ASN A 218 -10.61 2.37 11.97
C ASN A 218 -9.13 2.70 11.74
N VAL A 219 -8.88 3.55 10.75
CA VAL A 219 -7.59 4.21 10.55
C VAL A 219 -7.74 5.70 10.82
N ASP A 220 -6.91 6.25 11.70
CA ASP A 220 -6.84 7.67 12.01
C ASP A 220 -5.58 8.28 11.39
N VAL A 221 -5.74 9.32 10.58
CA VAL A 221 -4.65 10.07 9.93
C VAL A 221 -4.60 11.47 10.52
N TYR A 222 -3.62 11.76 11.37
CA TYR A 222 -3.43 13.09 11.93
C TYR A 222 -2.52 13.93 11.04
N VAL A 223 -3.05 15.04 10.54
CA VAL A 223 -2.38 15.93 9.59
C VAL A 223 -2.01 17.22 10.31
N ALA A 224 -0.71 17.50 10.38
CA ALA A 224 -0.21 18.75 10.96
C ALA A 224 -0.61 19.97 10.11
N ASP A 225 -0.52 21.17 10.70
CA ASP A 225 -0.70 22.41 9.95
C ASP A 225 0.32 22.50 8.81
N GLY A 226 -0.14 22.85 7.61
CA GLY A 226 0.67 22.87 6.41
C GLY A 226 -0.14 23.05 5.12
N GLY A 227 0.61 23.25 4.03
CA GLY A 227 0.09 23.21 2.67
C GLY A 227 0.39 21.87 2.01
N TYR A 228 -0.64 21.14 1.66
CA TYR A 228 -0.56 19.82 1.06
C TYR A 228 -1.03 19.85 -0.40
N ASP A 229 -0.37 19.06 -1.24
CA ASP A 229 -0.81 18.80 -2.59
C ASP A 229 -2.10 17.96 -2.59
N ARG A 230 -2.67 17.76 -3.79
CA ARG A 230 -3.88 16.96 -4.00
C ARG A 230 -3.75 15.55 -3.38
N VAL A 231 -4.90 14.97 -3.05
CA VAL A 231 -5.00 13.59 -2.58
C VAL A 231 -6.08 12.82 -3.31
N SER A 232 -5.77 11.60 -3.71
CA SER A 232 -6.74 10.56 -4.03
C SER A 232 -6.94 9.70 -2.79
N LEU A 233 -8.12 9.80 -2.17
CA LEU A 233 -8.47 9.06 -0.97
C LEU A 233 -8.55 7.55 -1.27
N PRO A 234 -8.18 6.69 -0.31
CA PRO A 234 -8.02 5.26 -0.55
C PRO A 234 -9.37 4.55 -0.71
N ALA A 235 -9.44 3.60 -1.64
CA ALA A 235 -10.53 2.64 -1.74
C ALA A 235 -10.20 1.38 -0.92
N VAL A 236 -10.69 1.33 0.32
CA VAL A 236 -10.45 0.21 1.25
C VAL A 236 -11.59 -0.81 1.23
N SER A 237 -11.27 -2.04 1.65
CA SER A 237 -12.24 -3.14 1.82
C SER A 237 -12.52 -3.43 3.29
N GLY A 238 -13.63 -4.12 3.59
CA GLY A 238 -14.02 -4.50 4.94
C GLY A 238 -14.71 -3.40 5.73
N ALA A 239 -15.30 -3.76 6.87
CA ALA A 239 -15.94 -2.80 7.77
C ALA A 239 -14.90 -1.89 8.44
N GLY A 240 -15.25 -0.63 8.70
CA GLY A 240 -14.37 0.36 9.32
C GLY A 240 -14.37 1.68 8.57
N HIS A 241 -13.70 2.68 9.12
CA HIS A 241 -13.58 4.03 8.55
C HIS A 241 -12.13 4.50 8.47
N VAL A 242 -11.88 5.42 7.55
CA VAL A 242 -10.62 6.16 7.45
C VAL A 242 -10.91 7.61 7.81
N TYR A 243 -10.41 8.06 8.96
CA TYR A 243 -10.56 9.42 9.45
C TYR A 243 -9.32 10.25 9.12
N TRP A 244 -9.51 11.37 8.45
CA TRP A 244 -8.48 12.35 8.16
C TRP A 244 -8.71 13.56 9.06
N HIS A 245 -7.78 13.81 9.97
CA HIS A 245 -7.86 14.86 10.98
C HIS A 245 -6.91 16.00 10.62
N GLY A 246 -7.47 17.09 10.10
CA GLY A 246 -6.77 18.36 9.92
C GLY A 246 -6.90 19.24 11.16
N ASN A 247 -7.01 20.56 10.93
CA ASN A 247 -7.16 21.54 11.99
C ASN A 247 -8.63 21.99 12.12
N THR A 248 -9.36 21.39 13.05
CA THR A 248 -10.80 21.63 13.23
C THR A 248 -11.12 23.03 13.78
N ALA A 249 -10.17 23.64 14.51
CA ALA A 249 -10.31 25.00 15.00
C ALA A 249 -10.09 26.04 13.89
N ASN A 250 -9.08 25.81 13.04
CA ASN A 250 -8.69 26.70 11.95
C ASN A 250 -8.37 25.89 10.68
N PRO A 251 -9.39 25.50 9.89
CA PRO A 251 -9.19 24.68 8.68
C PRO A 251 -8.23 25.31 7.65
N THR A 252 -8.08 26.64 7.67
CA THR A 252 -7.13 27.39 6.84
C THR A 252 -5.67 27.07 7.12
N ASN A 253 -5.34 26.47 8.27
CA ASN A 253 -3.99 26.04 8.57
C ASN A 253 -3.64 24.69 7.94
N CYS A 254 -4.63 23.90 7.52
CA CYS A 254 -4.42 22.60 6.88
C CYS A 254 -5.05 22.63 5.48
N THR A 255 -4.26 23.09 4.50
CA THR A 255 -4.76 23.35 3.14
C THR A 255 -4.46 22.18 2.21
N ILE A 256 -5.40 21.87 1.32
CA ILE A 256 -5.24 20.90 0.22
C ILE A 256 -5.43 21.66 -1.08
N SER A 257 -4.41 21.64 -1.95
CA SER A 257 -4.41 22.36 -3.22
C SER A 257 -4.21 21.43 -4.41
N GLY A 258 -5.16 21.45 -5.34
CA GLY A 258 -5.00 20.87 -6.67
C GLY A 258 -4.40 21.89 -7.64
N VAL A 259 -3.40 21.44 -8.42
CA VAL A 259 -2.85 22.19 -9.55
C VAL A 259 -2.84 21.27 -10.76
N ASP A 260 -3.43 21.71 -11.88
CA ASP A 260 -3.52 20.95 -13.14
C ASP A 260 -4.00 19.50 -12.92
N THR A 261 -5.14 19.37 -12.24
CA THR A 261 -5.73 18.09 -11.83
C THR A 261 -7.25 18.16 -11.84
N ASP A 262 -7.92 17.03 -12.01
CA ASP A 262 -9.38 16.97 -12.03
C ASP A 262 -10.01 17.24 -10.66
N ALA A 263 -9.28 16.95 -9.58
CA ALA A 263 -9.71 17.27 -8.22
C ALA A 263 -8.52 17.53 -7.29
N ALA A 264 -8.72 18.42 -6.31
CA ALA A 264 -7.83 18.55 -5.15
C ALA A 264 -8.01 17.37 -4.17
N ILE A 265 -9.26 16.92 -4.00
CA ILE A 265 -9.63 15.72 -3.24
C ILE A 265 -10.44 14.80 -4.16
N GLY A 266 -9.81 13.74 -4.64
CA GLY A 266 -10.49 12.66 -5.37
C GLY A 266 -10.93 11.57 -4.39
N VAL A 267 -12.21 11.23 -4.36
CA VAL A 267 -12.75 10.27 -3.39
C VAL A 267 -12.66 8.84 -3.91
N GLY A 268 -12.04 7.95 -3.13
CA GLY A 268 -12.05 6.50 -3.35
C GLY A 268 -12.85 5.76 -2.28
N GLY A 269 -13.51 4.67 -2.67
CA GLY A 269 -14.28 3.81 -1.76
C GLY A 269 -15.37 4.55 -0.99
N GLN A 270 -15.83 3.97 0.13
CA GLN A 270 -16.97 4.52 0.90
C GLN A 270 -16.64 4.80 2.38
N ALA A 271 -15.40 4.59 2.79
CA ALA A 271 -15.00 4.61 4.20
C ALA A 271 -14.43 5.96 4.67
N ASN A 272 -14.21 6.92 3.76
CA ASN A 272 -13.44 8.12 4.06
C ASN A 272 -14.26 9.22 4.75
N GLN A 273 -13.69 9.80 5.81
CA GLN A 273 -14.22 10.95 6.53
C GLN A 273 -13.09 11.96 6.76
N MET A 274 -13.32 13.23 6.45
CA MET A 274 -12.34 14.29 6.63
C MET A 274 -12.88 15.38 7.56
N ASP A 275 -12.03 15.90 8.44
CA ASP A 275 -12.37 16.95 9.38
C ASP A 275 -11.29 18.04 9.43
N GLY A 276 -11.66 19.32 9.24
CA GLY A 276 -10.76 20.44 9.49
C GLY A 276 -9.77 20.81 8.37
N PHE A 277 -10.21 20.84 7.10
CA PHE A 277 -9.36 21.21 5.96
C PHE A 277 -9.89 22.39 5.15
N SER A 278 -8.97 23.10 4.46
CA SER A 278 -9.29 24.13 3.47
C SER A 278 -8.87 23.70 2.06
N VAL A 279 -9.83 23.54 1.15
CA VAL A 279 -9.62 22.95 -0.18
C VAL A 279 -9.75 23.98 -1.30
N GLY A 280 -8.89 23.89 -2.32
CA GLY A 280 -8.96 24.70 -3.54
C GLY A 280 -8.27 24.02 -4.72
N CYS A 281 -8.67 24.36 -5.95
CA CYS A 281 -8.13 23.71 -7.15
C CYS A 281 -7.99 24.69 -8.32
N SER A 282 -6.80 24.76 -8.91
CA SER A 282 -6.46 25.74 -9.95
C SER A 282 -5.67 25.09 -11.08
N GLY A 283 -5.55 25.77 -12.23
CA GLY A 283 -4.78 25.27 -13.36
C GLY A 283 -5.48 25.49 -14.69
N ASN A 284 -5.10 24.68 -15.68
CA ASN A 284 -5.61 24.75 -17.04
C ASN A 284 -6.97 24.06 -17.19
N GLY A 285 -8.06 24.84 -17.13
CA GLY A 285 -9.43 24.36 -17.32
C GLY A 285 -9.76 23.87 -18.74
N ALA A 286 -8.81 23.92 -19.68
CA ALA A 286 -8.92 23.29 -20.99
C ALA A 286 -8.39 21.84 -21.02
N LEU A 287 -7.78 21.36 -19.94
CA LEU A 287 -7.26 19.99 -19.82
C LEU A 287 -7.79 19.24 -18.59
N HIS A 288 -8.26 19.97 -17.58
CA HIS A 288 -8.63 19.40 -16.29
C HIS A 288 -9.97 19.94 -15.80
N GLU A 289 -10.68 19.14 -15.01
CA GLU A 289 -11.94 19.56 -14.39
C GLU A 289 -11.74 20.61 -13.29
N LEU A 290 -10.63 20.57 -12.55
CA LEU A 290 -10.28 21.52 -11.48
C LEU A 290 -11.30 21.58 -10.33
N ASN A 291 -11.87 20.45 -9.93
CA ASN A 291 -12.80 20.39 -8.81
C ASN A 291 -12.10 20.54 -7.45
N GLY A 292 -12.82 21.03 -6.44
CA GLY A 292 -12.37 20.95 -5.05
C GLY A 292 -12.41 19.50 -4.56
N VAL A 293 -13.62 18.97 -4.42
CA VAL A 293 -13.90 17.58 -4.05
C VAL A 293 -14.66 16.89 -5.18
N TYR A 294 -14.20 15.71 -5.60
CA TYR A 294 -14.83 14.89 -6.63
C TYR A 294 -15.16 13.50 -6.11
N ALA A 295 -16.44 13.13 -6.11
CA ALA A 295 -16.93 11.80 -5.80
C ALA A 295 -17.62 11.18 -7.03
N GLY A 296 -17.05 10.10 -7.54
CA GLY A 296 -17.54 9.35 -8.70
C GLY A 296 -17.71 7.86 -8.40
N ALA A 297 -18.33 7.12 -9.32
CA ALA A 297 -18.35 5.65 -9.32
C ALA A 297 -18.79 5.00 -7.99
N GLY A 298 -19.83 5.56 -7.35
CA GLY A 298 -20.35 5.06 -6.07
C GLY A 298 -19.47 5.33 -4.84
N ALA A 299 -18.41 6.13 -4.97
CA ALA A 299 -17.54 6.50 -3.85
C ALA A 299 -18.22 7.53 -2.93
N THR A 300 -17.91 7.47 -1.63
CA THR A 300 -18.51 8.32 -0.60
C THR A 300 -17.44 8.99 0.27
N VAL A 301 -17.63 10.28 0.55
CA VAL A 301 -16.87 11.00 1.59
C VAL A 301 -17.79 11.77 2.52
N ILE A 302 -17.42 11.84 3.80
CA ILE A 302 -18.05 12.70 4.80
C ILE A 302 -17.10 13.83 5.16
N LEU A 303 -17.56 15.09 5.11
CA LEU A 303 -16.74 16.28 5.39
C LEU A 303 -17.28 17.08 6.58
N THR A 304 -16.41 17.44 7.52
CA THR A 304 -16.73 18.18 8.74
C THR A 304 -15.75 19.35 8.93
N ASN A 305 -16.22 20.52 9.38
CA ASN A 305 -15.36 21.71 9.56
C ASN A 305 -14.50 22.09 8.33
N PHE A 306 -15.10 22.20 7.15
CA PHE A 306 -14.38 22.51 5.91
C PHE A 306 -14.43 23.99 5.52
N GLU A 307 -13.39 24.42 4.81
CA GLU A 307 -13.39 25.66 4.03
C GLU A 307 -13.17 25.38 2.54
N TRP A 308 -13.96 26.04 1.68
CA TRP A 308 -13.78 26.01 0.22
C TRP A 308 -13.21 27.33 -0.29
N ARG A 309 -11.99 27.25 -0.81
CA ARG A 309 -11.31 28.30 -1.57
C ARG A 309 -11.70 28.22 -3.04
N ALA A 310 -11.14 29.10 -3.87
CA ALA A 310 -11.47 29.15 -5.28
C ALA A 310 -11.16 27.83 -6.01
N CYS A 311 -12.06 27.41 -6.89
CA CYS A 311 -11.89 26.25 -7.76
C CYS A 311 -12.16 26.63 -9.23
N GLY A 312 -11.35 26.12 -10.16
CA GLY A 312 -11.59 26.29 -11.59
C GLY A 312 -12.81 25.50 -12.10
N GLY A 313 -13.14 24.40 -11.44
CA GLY A 313 -14.36 23.61 -11.59
C GLY A 313 -15.24 23.69 -10.35
N ALA A 314 -16.15 22.73 -10.17
CA ALA A 314 -17.08 22.73 -9.06
C ALA A 314 -16.34 22.51 -7.73
N GLN A 315 -16.75 23.20 -6.68
CA GLN A 315 -16.14 23.00 -5.36
C GLN A 315 -16.47 21.62 -4.79
N ASN A 316 -17.66 21.10 -5.08
CA ASN A 316 -18.09 19.75 -4.75
C ASN A 316 -18.83 19.16 -5.95
N ARG A 317 -18.28 18.08 -6.52
CA ARG A 317 -18.84 17.39 -7.68
C ARG A 317 -19.15 15.94 -7.33
N CYS A 318 -20.41 15.56 -7.44
CA CYS A 318 -20.87 14.17 -7.27
C CYS A 318 -21.41 13.66 -8.61
N VAL A 319 -20.84 12.58 -9.14
CA VAL A 319 -21.25 11.97 -10.41
C VAL A 319 -21.31 10.46 -10.31
N ASN A 320 -21.98 9.78 -11.25
CA ASN A 320 -21.99 8.32 -11.39
C ASN A 320 -22.25 7.58 -10.07
N GLY A 321 -23.31 7.98 -9.34
CA GLY A 321 -23.68 7.41 -8.05
C GLY A 321 -22.79 7.77 -6.86
N GLY A 322 -21.76 8.61 -7.05
CA GLY A 322 -20.91 9.09 -5.96
C GLY A 322 -21.67 9.99 -4.98
N GLN A 323 -21.21 10.03 -3.73
CA GLN A 323 -21.83 10.78 -2.65
C GLN A 323 -20.84 11.68 -1.90
N ILE A 324 -21.19 12.95 -1.76
CA ILE A 324 -20.53 13.86 -0.82
C ILE A 324 -21.54 14.19 0.26
N ARG A 325 -21.26 13.77 1.49
CA ARG A 325 -22.02 14.20 2.65
C ARG A 325 -21.22 15.24 3.39
N PHE A 326 -21.88 16.33 3.75
CA PHE A 326 -21.29 17.18 4.76
C PHE A 326 -21.95 16.90 6.13
N SER A 327 -21.14 16.85 7.18
CA SER A 327 -21.60 16.51 8.52
C SER A 327 -21.21 17.51 9.58
N GLY A 328 -22.21 18.07 10.28
CA GLY A 328 -22.03 18.98 11.42
C GLY A 328 -20.98 20.10 11.21
N GLY A 329 -20.54 20.69 12.31
CA GLY A 329 -19.43 21.65 12.33
C GLY A 329 -19.74 23.04 11.75
N VAL A 330 -18.69 23.75 11.33
CA VAL A 330 -18.78 25.09 10.71
C VAL A 330 -18.17 25.05 9.32
N TRP A 331 -18.89 25.55 8.32
CA TRP A 331 -18.46 25.57 6.93
C TRP A 331 -18.20 26.97 6.44
N ARG A 332 -17.12 27.14 5.68
CA ARG A 332 -16.69 28.43 5.16
C ARG A 332 -16.52 28.38 3.66
N ILE A 333 -16.99 29.42 2.97
CA ILE A 333 -16.69 29.63 1.56
C ILE A 333 -15.93 30.95 1.46
N THR A 334 -14.70 30.88 0.98
CA THR A 334 -13.79 32.03 0.84
C THR A 334 -13.40 32.29 -0.61
N GLY A 335 -13.73 31.38 -1.54
CA GLY A 335 -13.57 31.58 -2.97
C GLY A 335 -14.74 31.02 -3.78
N GLY A 336 -14.86 31.49 -5.02
CA GLY A 336 -15.92 31.07 -5.95
C GLY A 336 -15.47 29.98 -6.91
N SER A 337 -16.35 29.67 -7.86
CA SER A 337 -16.14 28.66 -8.89
C SER A 337 -16.54 29.22 -10.26
N SER A 338 -15.56 29.42 -11.14
CA SER A 338 -15.81 29.95 -12.48
C SER A 338 -16.45 28.91 -13.41
N GLY A 339 -16.13 27.63 -13.20
CA GLY A 339 -16.40 26.58 -14.16
C GLY A 339 -15.42 26.60 -15.34
N ASN A 340 -15.45 25.54 -16.12
CA ASN A 340 -14.66 25.35 -17.34
C ASN A 340 -15.37 24.39 -18.31
N GLY A 341 -14.68 23.94 -19.36
CA GLY A 341 -15.25 23.06 -20.39
C GLY A 341 -15.63 21.66 -19.91
N PHE A 342 -15.07 21.20 -18.79
CA PHE A 342 -15.29 19.85 -18.26
C PHE A 342 -16.10 19.84 -16.95
N SER A 343 -16.09 20.93 -16.17
CA SER A 343 -16.85 21.06 -14.92
C SER A 343 -17.63 22.36 -14.82
N PRO A 344 -18.89 22.34 -14.32
CA PRO A 344 -19.66 23.54 -14.09
C PRO A 344 -19.07 24.39 -12.95
N GLY A 345 -19.42 25.68 -12.96
CA GLY A 345 -19.03 26.65 -11.94
C GLY A 345 -20.01 26.67 -10.77
N CYS A 346 -19.92 25.69 -9.87
CA CYS A 346 -20.88 25.46 -8.78
C CYS A 346 -20.22 25.29 -7.41
N PHE A 347 -20.96 25.60 -6.33
CA PHE A 347 -20.57 25.16 -4.99
C PHE A 347 -20.78 23.65 -4.87
N VAL A 348 -21.96 23.19 -5.29
CA VAL A 348 -22.32 21.77 -5.37
C VAL A 348 -22.94 21.49 -6.73
N THR A 349 -22.44 20.46 -7.42
CA THR A 349 -23.10 19.86 -8.58
C THR A 349 -23.29 18.35 -8.35
N CYS A 350 -24.50 17.86 -8.60
CA CYS A 350 -24.83 16.43 -8.60
C CYS A 350 -25.42 16.07 -9.95
N GLU A 351 -24.78 15.11 -10.62
CA GLU A 351 -25.11 14.68 -11.98
C GLU A 351 -25.05 13.15 -12.06
N GLN A 352 -25.69 12.51 -13.04
CA GLN A 352 -25.57 11.08 -13.29
C GLN A 352 -25.83 10.22 -12.03
N ALA A 353 -26.97 10.47 -11.38
CA ALA A 353 -27.36 9.84 -10.10
C ALA A 353 -26.42 10.10 -8.91
N GLY A 354 -25.53 11.10 -8.98
CA GLY A 354 -24.75 11.56 -7.85
C GLY A 354 -25.63 12.17 -6.75
N LYS A 355 -25.15 12.07 -5.49
CA LYS A 355 -25.89 12.54 -4.32
C LYS A 355 -25.04 13.49 -3.46
N PHE A 356 -25.66 14.57 -3.04
CA PHE A 356 -25.16 15.42 -1.97
C PHE A 356 -26.19 15.48 -0.84
N ASP A 357 -25.73 15.39 0.40
CA ASP A 357 -26.62 15.58 1.55
C ASP A 357 -25.90 16.18 2.76
N VAL A 358 -26.70 16.83 3.61
CA VAL A 358 -26.26 17.39 4.89
C VAL A 358 -26.85 16.59 6.04
N GLY A 359 -26.01 16.09 6.96
CA GLY A 359 -26.47 15.29 8.10
C GLY A 359 -25.67 15.49 9.40
N PRO A 360 -26.27 15.31 10.58
CA PRO A 360 -27.69 15.01 10.80
C PRO A 360 -28.56 16.26 10.58
N VAL A 361 -29.77 16.06 10.07
CA VAL A 361 -30.75 17.15 9.85
C VAL A 361 -31.19 17.86 11.14
N SER A 362 -30.97 17.23 12.30
CA SER A 362 -31.24 17.80 13.62
C SER A 362 -30.19 18.82 14.06
N ALA A 363 -29.01 18.82 13.44
CA ALA A 363 -27.93 19.76 13.74
C ALA A 363 -27.21 20.14 12.43
N PRO A 364 -27.90 20.80 11.49
CA PRO A 364 -27.27 21.25 10.27
C PRO A 364 -26.26 22.36 10.61
N PRO A 365 -25.18 22.49 9.85
CA PRO A 365 -24.09 23.35 10.22
C PRO A 365 -24.30 24.80 9.80
N ALA A 366 -23.50 25.68 10.39
CA ALA A 366 -23.48 27.08 10.03
C ALA A 366 -22.63 27.30 8.78
N LEU A 367 -23.18 28.01 7.78
CA LEU A 367 -22.50 28.37 6.55
C LEU A 367 -22.08 29.85 6.59
N THR A 368 -20.78 30.10 6.47
CA THR A 368 -20.22 31.46 6.41
C THR A 368 -19.59 31.70 5.04
N ILE A 369 -19.98 32.78 4.38
CA ILE A 369 -19.45 33.16 3.06
C ILE A 369 -18.75 34.50 3.17
N THR A 370 -17.49 34.55 2.76
CA THR A 370 -16.65 35.76 2.80
C THR A 370 -16.26 36.17 1.39
N GLY A 371 -16.23 37.48 1.11
CA GLY A 371 -15.72 38.02 -0.15
C GLY A 371 -16.66 37.97 -1.35
N THR A 372 -17.93 37.58 -1.16
CA THR A 372 -18.96 37.52 -2.22
C THR A 372 -18.52 36.73 -3.47
N PRO A 373 -18.17 35.44 -3.30
CA PRO A 373 -17.71 34.59 -4.40
C PRO A 373 -18.74 34.51 -5.54
N ALA A 374 -18.24 34.38 -6.76
CA ALA A 374 -19.06 34.20 -7.97
C ALA A 374 -19.12 32.72 -8.37
N TYR A 375 -20.29 32.30 -8.85
CA TYR A 375 -20.55 30.97 -9.40
C TYR A 375 -20.98 31.08 -10.85
N GLY A 376 -20.13 30.59 -11.76
CA GLY A 376 -20.30 30.76 -13.21
C GLY A 376 -21.49 30.01 -13.81
N THR A 377 -21.98 28.96 -13.14
CA THR A 377 -23.18 28.21 -13.57
C THR A 377 -24.35 28.44 -12.62
N SER A 378 -24.21 28.01 -11.37
CA SER A 378 -25.18 28.25 -10.29
C SER A 378 -24.57 27.86 -8.95
N PHE A 379 -25.09 28.35 -7.82
CA PHE A 379 -24.60 27.93 -6.50
C PHE A 379 -24.84 26.42 -6.28
N LEU A 380 -26.07 25.95 -6.46
CA LEU A 380 -26.41 24.52 -6.52
C LEU A 380 -26.81 24.09 -7.94
N ARG A 381 -26.38 22.91 -8.38
CA ARG A 381 -26.80 22.31 -9.65
C ARG A 381 -27.16 20.84 -9.48
N SER A 382 -28.39 20.49 -9.80
CA SER A 382 -28.87 19.11 -9.85
C SER A 382 -29.35 18.79 -11.27
N PHE A 383 -28.71 17.80 -11.89
CA PHE A 383 -28.86 17.45 -13.30
C PHE A 383 -28.78 15.92 -13.44
N ASP A 384 -29.25 15.34 -14.56
CA ASP A 384 -29.27 13.91 -14.85
C ASP A 384 -29.54 13.02 -13.61
N VAL A 385 -30.76 13.13 -13.06
CA VAL A 385 -31.21 12.42 -11.85
C VAL A 385 -30.32 12.59 -10.60
N GLY A 386 -29.54 13.66 -10.53
CA GLY A 386 -28.81 14.07 -9.33
C GLY A 386 -29.75 14.45 -8.18
N ILE A 387 -29.25 14.32 -6.95
CA ILE A 387 -29.99 14.66 -5.73
C ILE A 387 -29.12 15.53 -4.84
N ILE A 388 -29.65 16.68 -4.44
CA ILE A 388 -29.01 17.58 -3.47
C ILE A 388 -30.00 17.83 -2.33
N ASP A 389 -29.67 17.36 -1.13
CA ASP A 389 -30.30 17.79 0.12
C ASP A 389 -29.39 18.84 0.78
N PHE A 390 -29.75 20.13 0.67
CA PHE A 390 -28.93 21.24 1.13
C PHE A 390 -29.62 22.06 2.20
N ILE A 391 -29.12 21.97 3.42
CA ILE A 391 -29.63 22.70 4.58
C ILE A 391 -28.48 23.26 5.41
N TYR A 392 -28.73 24.36 6.10
CA TYR A 392 -27.82 24.96 7.09
C TYR A 392 -28.63 25.54 8.25
N SER A 393 -28.02 25.65 9.44
CA SER A 393 -28.66 26.27 10.60
C SER A 393 -28.65 27.79 10.54
N SER A 394 -27.63 28.36 9.91
CA SER A 394 -27.52 29.81 9.66
C SER A 394 -26.64 30.06 8.43
N LEU A 395 -26.88 31.20 7.77
CA LEU A 395 -26.09 31.71 6.67
C LEU A 395 -25.62 33.12 7.00
N SER A 396 -24.32 33.39 6.84
CA SER A 396 -23.77 34.75 6.85
C SER A 396 -23.03 35.03 5.54
N GLY A 397 -23.12 36.27 5.05
CA GLY A 397 -22.58 36.66 3.75
C GLY A 397 -23.49 36.28 2.57
N GLY A 398 -22.92 36.23 1.37
CA GLY A 398 -23.66 35.94 0.14
C GLY A 398 -22.73 35.66 -1.03
N ALA A 399 -23.32 35.31 -2.18
CA ALA A 399 -22.60 34.98 -3.41
C ALA A 399 -23.29 35.62 -4.63
N THR A 400 -22.59 35.70 -5.76
CA THR A 400 -23.16 36.11 -7.06
C THR A 400 -23.28 34.90 -8.01
N GLY A 401 -24.15 35.04 -9.00
CA GLY A 401 -24.54 33.95 -9.91
C GLY A 401 -25.97 33.48 -9.66
N GLN A 402 -26.39 32.49 -10.46
CA GLN A 402 -27.69 31.85 -10.36
C GLN A 402 -27.79 31.03 -9.07
N ARG A 403 -28.91 31.15 -8.34
CA ARG A 403 -29.09 30.45 -7.05
C ARG A 403 -29.07 28.94 -7.20
N TYR A 404 -29.88 28.41 -8.10
CA TYR A 404 -29.97 26.97 -8.34
C TYR A 404 -30.30 26.66 -9.78
N TYR A 405 -29.89 25.48 -10.22
CA TYR A 405 -30.26 24.90 -11.51
C TYR A 405 -30.71 23.45 -11.27
N ALA A 406 -32.01 23.19 -11.38
CA ALA A 406 -32.58 21.85 -11.29
C ALA A 406 -33.17 21.47 -12.65
N ALA A 407 -32.60 20.47 -13.32
CA ALA A 407 -33.14 19.97 -14.58
C ALA A 407 -32.98 18.47 -14.74
N THR A 408 -33.59 17.90 -15.79
CA THR A 408 -33.43 16.48 -16.19
C THR A 408 -33.68 15.53 -15.01
N ASN A 409 -34.83 15.72 -14.36
CA ASN A 409 -35.25 15.00 -13.15
C ASN A 409 -34.30 15.12 -11.94
N GLY A 410 -33.42 16.12 -11.92
CA GLY A 410 -32.61 16.46 -10.75
C GLY A 410 -33.44 17.11 -9.65
N VAL A 411 -33.15 16.76 -8.40
CA VAL A 411 -33.84 17.30 -7.21
C VAL A 411 -32.86 18.13 -6.39
N ILE A 412 -33.32 19.30 -5.96
CA ILE A 412 -32.70 20.12 -4.93
C ILE A 412 -33.73 20.32 -3.82
N ASN A 413 -33.44 19.80 -2.64
CA ASN A 413 -34.30 19.87 -1.47
C ASN A 413 -33.66 20.74 -0.40
N THR A 414 -34.33 21.84 -0.09
CA THR A 414 -33.95 22.85 0.90
C THR A 414 -34.86 22.83 2.13
N SER A 415 -35.70 21.79 2.25
CA SER A 415 -36.69 21.65 3.32
C SER A 415 -37.66 22.84 3.42
N GLY A 416 -38.12 23.36 2.27
CA GLY A 416 -39.07 24.47 2.23
C GLY A 416 -38.45 25.86 2.42
N GLY A 417 -37.13 26.01 2.24
CA GLY A 417 -36.42 27.28 2.42
C GLY A 417 -36.83 28.42 1.47
N GLY A 418 -37.55 28.09 0.39
CA GLY A 418 -38.03 29.04 -0.62
C GLY A 418 -36.99 29.39 -1.69
N ALA A 419 -37.42 30.08 -2.74
CA ALA A 419 -36.62 30.33 -3.95
C ALA A 419 -35.35 31.19 -3.73
N SER A 420 -35.26 31.90 -2.61
CA SER A 420 -34.10 32.73 -2.24
C SER A 420 -33.27 32.13 -1.11
N TYR A 421 -33.54 30.88 -0.70
CA TYR A 421 -32.81 30.20 0.38
C TYR A 421 -31.32 30.21 0.12
N VAL A 422 -30.89 29.58 -0.98
CA VAL A 422 -29.45 29.47 -1.30
C VAL A 422 -28.88 30.77 -1.88
N PRO A 423 -27.59 31.10 -1.63
CA PRO A 423 -26.94 32.31 -2.12
C PRO A 423 -27.00 32.51 -3.64
N GLY A 424 -27.03 33.77 -4.08
CA GLY A 424 -27.00 34.17 -5.49
C GLY A 424 -27.75 35.47 -5.73
N ASN A 425 -27.42 36.17 -6.82
CA ASN A 425 -28.10 37.40 -7.24
C ASN A 425 -28.95 37.23 -8.51
N VAL A 426 -28.94 36.04 -9.12
CA VAL A 426 -29.79 35.67 -10.27
C VAL A 426 -30.78 34.58 -9.83
N ALA A 427 -32.04 34.70 -10.26
CA ALA A 427 -33.10 33.75 -9.92
C ALA A 427 -32.76 32.31 -10.35
N GLY A 428 -33.21 31.31 -9.59
CA GLY A 428 -32.99 29.91 -9.93
C GLY A 428 -33.80 29.43 -11.13
N PHE A 429 -33.44 28.26 -11.65
CA PHE A 429 -34.06 27.61 -12.81
C PHE A 429 -34.57 26.21 -12.47
N GLN A 430 -35.77 25.90 -12.96
CA GLN A 430 -36.35 24.56 -12.97
C GLN A 430 -36.81 24.23 -14.40
N GLY A 431 -36.41 23.08 -14.94
CA GLY A 431 -36.81 22.63 -16.27
C GLY A 431 -36.74 21.12 -16.41
N SER A 432 -37.36 20.55 -17.45
CA SER A 432 -37.24 19.11 -17.79
C SER A 432 -37.41 18.16 -16.59
N GLY A 433 -38.44 18.39 -15.77
CA GLY A 433 -38.74 17.56 -14.58
C GLY A 433 -37.91 17.88 -13.33
N GLY A 434 -37.00 18.85 -13.38
CA GLY A 434 -36.21 19.27 -12.23
C GLY A 434 -37.05 19.93 -11.12
N GLN A 435 -36.73 19.61 -9.87
CA GLN A 435 -37.47 20.10 -8.70
C GLN A 435 -36.56 20.88 -7.76
N TYR A 436 -37.09 22.00 -7.25
CA TYR A 436 -36.53 22.74 -6.13
C TYR A 436 -37.62 22.86 -5.08
N ILE A 437 -37.40 22.25 -3.90
CA ILE A 437 -38.42 22.07 -2.86
C ILE A 437 -37.95 22.51 -1.48
#